data_AF-A0ABD0Y319-F1
#
_entry.id   AF-A0ABD0Y319-F1
#
_cell.length_a   1.000
_cell.length_b   1.000
_cell.length_c   1.000
_cell.angle_alpha   90.00
_cell.angle_beta   90.00
_cell.angle_gamma   90.00
#
_symmetry.space_group_name_H-M   'P 1'
#
loop_
_entity.id
_entity.type
_entity.pdbx_description
1 polymer ?
#
loop_
_entity_poly.entity_id
_entity_poly.type
_entity_poly.pdbx_seq_one_letter_code
_entity_poly.pdbx_strand_id
1 'polypeptide(L)'
;MFQEMEVQRVLRAYENTVTIDVHCCADGGWSVLKAAPHTFSKLCRIRLSPDDKLTSGEAIHQFLDYLAQYLVPASLENLLQPSDVVGNIRFSHPTLYVFPGGQGDAALFGINGFNMLVDGGFSRKACFWDFIRHLDRLDAVLMTRLNNGNLQGIASLLYRKRLAAVYPQIGHFFCNLQVNSYNHVGNNISP
;
A
#
# COMPACT_ATOMS: atom_id res chain seq x y z
N MET A 1 -15.67 -24.68 15.92
CA MET A 1 -15.05 -25.24 17.14
C MET A 1 -13.58 -25.51 16.81
N PHE A 2 -12.63 -25.21 17.70
CA PHE A 2 -11.22 -25.53 17.46
C PHE A 2 -11.07 -27.02 17.19
N GLN A 3 -10.36 -27.40 16.11
CA GLN A 3 -10.26 -28.81 15.71
C GLN A 3 -9.16 -29.55 16.49
N GLU A 4 -8.18 -28.84 17.03
CA GLU A 4 -7.09 -29.43 17.80
C GLU A 4 -7.52 -29.81 19.22
N MET A 5 -7.30 -31.08 19.56
CA MET A 5 -7.66 -31.67 20.85
C MET A 5 -6.89 -31.03 22.02
N GLU A 6 -5.63 -30.64 21.83
CA GLU A 6 -4.83 -29.97 22.85
C GLU A 6 -5.39 -28.57 23.17
N VAL A 7 -5.75 -27.80 22.14
CA VAL A 7 -6.37 -26.48 22.28
C VAL A 7 -7.69 -26.61 23.03
N GLN A 8 -8.53 -27.59 22.68
CA GLN A 8 -9.77 -27.84 23.41
C GLN A 8 -9.54 -28.20 24.89
N ARG A 9 -8.51 -29.00 25.19
CA ARG A 9 -8.18 -29.40 26.55
C ARG A 9 -7.77 -28.20 27.41
N VAL A 10 -6.92 -27.32 26.88
CA VAL A 10 -6.49 -26.08 27.57
C VAL A 10 -7.67 -25.14 27.78
N LEU A 11 -8.48 -24.90 26.74
CA LEU A 11 -9.64 -24.00 26.83
C LEU A 11 -10.69 -24.48 27.84
N ARG A 12 -10.89 -25.79 27.98
CA ARG A 12 -11.79 -26.36 29.00
C ARG A 12 -11.20 -26.35 30.41
N ALA A 13 -9.89 -26.55 30.55
CA ALA A 13 -9.22 -26.51 31.85
C ALA A 13 -9.15 -25.10 32.44
N TYR A 14 -9.17 -24.08 31.57
CA TYR A 14 -8.97 -22.67 31.92
C TYR A 14 -10.09 -21.79 31.37
N GLU A 15 -11.34 -22.25 31.50
CA GLU A 15 -12.52 -21.58 30.97
C GLU A 15 -12.59 -20.12 31.44
N ASN A 16 -12.92 -19.20 30.52
CA ASN A 16 -13.00 -17.74 30.75
C ASN A 16 -11.70 -17.02 31.13
N THR A 17 -10.57 -17.71 31.26
CA THR A 17 -9.26 -17.05 31.53
C THR A 17 -8.47 -16.75 30.27
N VAL A 18 -8.72 -17.51 29.19
CA VAL A 18 -8.06 -17.33 27.91
C VAL A 18 -8.69 -16.15 27.18
N THR A 19 -7.85 -15.18 26.79
CA THR A 19 -8.26 -14.04 25.95
C THR A 19 -7.64 -14.19 24.56
N ILE A 20 -8.45 -13.98 23.52
CA ILE A 20 -8.02 -13.92 22.12
C ILE A 20 -8.19 -12.47 21.65
N ASP A 21 -7.09 -11.85 21.25
CA ASP A 21 -7.09 -10.52 20.65
C ASP A 21 -7.03 -10.65 19.13
N VAL A 22 -8.00 -10.05 18.44
CA VAL A 22 -8.10 -10.06 16.99
C VAL A 22 -7.93 -8.64 16.50
N HIS A 23 -6.82 -8.36 15.84
CA HIS A 23 -6.58 -7.08 15.17
C HIS A 23 -7.13 -7.17 13.75
N CYS A 24 -8.14 -6.35 13.45
CA CYS A 24 -8.81 -6.33 12.16
C CYS A 24 -9.08 -4.89 11.72
N CYS A 25 -9.23 -4.69 10.40
CA CYS A 25 -9.74 -3.43 9.86
C CYS A 25 -11.15 -3.15 10.40
N ALA A 26 -11.53 -1.87 10.49
CA ALA A 26 -12.89 -1.47 10.87
C ALA A 26 -13.94 -1.86 9.81
N ASP A 27 -13.49 -2.14 8.58
CA ASP A 27 -14.34 -2.54 7.46
C ASP A 27 -14.67 -4.03 7.45
N GLY A 28 -15.87 -4.38 7.00
CA GLY A 28 -16.35 -5.75 6.84
C GLY A 28 -17.20 -6.26 8.01
N GLY A 29 -17.43 -7.58 8.05
CA GLY A 29 -18.30 -8.24 9.02
C GLY A 29 -17.66 -8.55 10.38
N TRP A 30 -16.50 -7.97 10.72
CA TRP A 30 -15.78 -8.30 11.96
C TRP A 30 -16.56 -7.91 13.21
N SER A 31 -17.36 -6.85 13.16
CA SER A 31 -18.26 -6.45 14.25
C SER A 31 -19.29 -7.54 14.61
N VAL A 32 -19.61 -8.44 13.68
CA VAL A 32 -20.51 -9.58 13.91
C VAL A 32 -19.93 -10.57 14.92
N LEU A 33 -18.60 -10.67 15.03
CA LEU A 33 -17.93 -11.49 16.07
C LEU A 33 -18.23 -11.04 17.49
N LYS A 34 -18.57 -9.75 17.70
CA LYS A 34 -19.02 -9.23 19.00
C LYS A 34 -20.51 -9.53 19.26
N ALA A 35 -21.31 -9.62 18.21
CA ALA A 35 -22.77 -9.65 18.31
C ALA A 35 -23.36 -11.08 18.34
N ALA A 36 -22.71 -12.06 17.72
CA ALA A 36 -23.22 -13.42 17.65
C ALA A 36 -22.66 -14.31 18.77
N PRO A 37 -23.51 -15.10 19.46
CA PRO A 37 -23.07 -16.08 20.44
C PRO A 37 -22.38 -17.24 19.71
N HIS A 38 -21.08 -17.13 19.52
CA HIS A 38 -20.30 -18.17 18.90
C HIS A 38 -19.93 -19.26 19.90
N THR A 39 -19.90 -20.52 19.49
CA THR A 39 -19.55 -21.63 20.39
C THR A 39 -18.19 -21.47 21.06
N PHE A 40 -17.26 -20.72 20.44
CA PHE A 40 -15.93 -20.44 21.00
C PHE A 40 -15.92 -19.27 21.98
N SER A 41 -16.86 -18.31 21.90
CA SER A 41 -16.96 -17.21 22.88
C SER A 41 -17.42 -17.67 24.27
N LYS A 42 -17.84 -18.93 24.41
CA LYS A 42 -18.12 -19.59 25.69
C LYS A 42 -16.87 -20.07 26.42
N LEU A 43 -15.79 -20.35 25.69
CA LEU A 43 -14.56 -20.93 26.24
C LEU A 43 -13.45 -19.89 26.44
N CYS A 44 -13.49 -18.78 25.70
CA CYS A 44 -12.50 -17.71 25.76
C CYS A 44 -13.12 -16.33 25.54
N ARG A 45 -12.48 -15.30 26.09
CA ARG A 45 -12.85 -13.89 25.89
C ARG A 45 -12.25 -13.38 24.59
N ILE A 46 -13.07 -12.80 23.71
CA ILE A 46 -12.59 -12.23 22.44
C ILE A 46 -12.56 -10.71 22.54
N ARG A 47 -11.45 -10.08 22.17
CA ARG A 47 -11.34 -8.62 22.03
C ARG A 47 -10.98 -8.29 20.59
N LEU A 48 -11.76 -7.41 19.96
CA LEU A 48 -11.44 -6.89 18.63
C LEU A 48 -10.69 -5.58 18.79
N SER A 49 -9.55 -5.48 18.13
CA SER A 49 -8.66 -4.31 18.07
C SER A 49 -8.55 -3.62 19.43
N PRO A 50 -8.09 -4.32 20.49
CA PRO A 50 -7.90 -3.72 21.80
C PRO A 50 -6.92 -2.55 21.70
N ASP A 51 -7.10 -1.54 22.56
CA ASP A 51 -6.21 -0.39 22.59
C ASP A 51 -4.77 -0.83 22.83
N ASP A 52 -3.84 -0.23 22.08
CA ASP A 52 -2.43 -0.50 22.20
C ASP A 52 -1.98 -0.20 23.64
N LYS A 53 -1.47 -1.23 24.31
CA LYS A 53 -0.84 -1.10 25.62
C LYS A 53 0.60 -0.64 25.46
N LEU A 54 0.80 0.57 24.93
CA LEU A 54 2.13 1.17 24.90
C LEU A 54 2.50 1.64 26.31
N THR A 55 3.16 0.77 27.08
CA THR A 55 3.68 1.09 28.42
C THR A 55 4.96 1.93 28.39
N SER A 56 5.55 2.13 27.20
CA SER A 56 6.90 2.68 27.02
C SER A 56 6.96 3.81 25.98
N GLY A 57 5.87 4.59 25.83
CA GLY A 57 5.77 5.66 24.84
C GLY A 57 6.94 6.64 24.93
N GLU A 58 7.26 7.13 26.14
CA GLU A 58 8.34 8.11 26.34
C GLU A 58 9.71 7.58 25.91
N ALA A 59 10.07 6.35 26.27
CA ALA A 59 11.35 5.75 25.87
C ALA A 59 11.44 5.53 24.34
N ILE A 60 10.33 5.15 23.70
CA ILE A 60 10.26 5.02 22.24
C ILE A 60 10.43 6.39 21.57
N HIS A 61 9.76 7.43 22.08
CA HIS A 61 9.91 8.79 21.56
C HIS A 61 11.33 9.33 21.72
N GLN A 62 11.95 9.16 22.90
CA GLN A 62 13.35 9.55 23.12
C GLN A 62 14.31 8.83 22.18
N PHE A 63 14.07 7.54 21.90
CA PHE A 63 14.85 6.80 20.93
C PHE A 63 14.64 7.27 19.48
N LEU A 64 13.39 7.58 19.09
CA LEU A 64 13.09 8.15 17.79
C LEU A 64 13.74 9.53 17.61
N ASP A 65 13.71 10.39 18.63
CA ASP A 65 14.34 11.71 18.62
C ASP A 65 15.86 11.61 18.51
N TYR A 66 16.47 10.64 19.20
CA TYR A 66 17.89 10.31 19.04
C TYR A 66 18.20 9.89 17.59
N LEU A 67 17.44 8.95 17.02
CA LEU A 67 17.65 8.48 15.65
C LEU A 67 17.42 9.59 14.60
N ALA A 68 16.44 10.47 14.81
CA ALA A 68 16.09 11.53 13.87
C ALA A 68 17.27 12.48 13.59
N GLN A 69 18.20 12.63 14.54
CA GLN A 69 19.41 13.44 14.38
C GLN A 69 20.40 12.84 13.38
N TYR A 70 20.33 11.53 13.14
CA TYR A 70 21.23 10.80 12.23
C TYR A 70 20.56 10.35 10.93
N LEU A 71 19.22 10.32 10.90
CA LEU A 71 18.44 9.92 9.73
C LEU A 71 18.06 11.14 8.89
N VAL A 72 18.84 11.42 7.86
CA VAL A 72 18.47 12.41 6.84
C VAL A 72 17.83 11.68 5.65
N PRO A 73 16.49 11.71 5.50
CA PRO A 73 15.86 11.10 4.34
C PRO A 73 16.28 11.82 3.06
N ALA A 74 16.73 11.07 2.05
CA ALA A 74 17.07 11.63 0.76
C ALA A 74 15.86 12.36 0.16
N SER A 75 16.06 13.55 -0.42
CA SER A 75 14.99 14.28 -1.11
C SER A 75 14.53 13.53 -2.37
N LEU A 76 13.30 13.80 -2.82
CA LEU A 76 12.81 13.15 -4.06
C LEU A 76 13.57 13.64 -5.28
N GLU A 77 14.05 14.87 -5.26
CA GLU A 77 14.90 15.47 -6.27
C GLU A 77 16.20 14.67 -6.40
N ASN A 78 16.80 14.28 -5.27
CA ASN A 78 18.00 13.46 -5.23
C ASN A 78 17.75 12.01 -5.67
N LEU A 79 16.61 11.43 -5.28
CA LEU A 79 16.26 10.06 -5.67
C LEU A 79 15.83 9.95 -7.14
N LEU A 80 15.16 10.99 -7.65
CA LEU A 80 14.52 11.03 -8.96
C LEU A 80 15.05 12.23 -9.75
N GLN A 81 16.34 12.16 -10.08
CA GLN A 81 17.03 13.19 -10.86
C GLN A 81 16.50 13.21 -12.30
N PRO A 82 16.16 14.37 -12.87
CA PRO A 82 15.71 14.46 -14.25
C PRO A 82 16.85 14.12 -15.21
N SER A 83 16.56 14.12 -16.50
CA SER A 83 17.56 13.97 -17.56
C SER A 83 17.51 15.19 -18.48
N ASP A 84 18.69 15.69 -18.88
CA ASP A 84 18.82 16.72 -19.92
C ASP A 84 18.60 16.14 -21.33
N VAL A 85 18.68 14.82 -21.44
CA VAL A 85 18.44 14.06 -22.68
C VAL A 85 17.07 13.38 -22.60
N VAL A 86 16.11 13.89 -23.38
CA VAL A 86 14.71 13.46 -23.40
C VAL A 86 14.29 13.14 -24.83
N GLY A 87 13.49 12.08 -25.02
CA GLY A 87 12.94 11.69 -26.31
C GLY A 87 13.89 10.89 -27.21
N ASN A 88 15.05 10.49 -26.69
CA ASN A 88 16.01 9.63 -27.38
C ASN A 88 15.59 8.16 -27.42
N ILE A 89 14.73 7.74 -26.49
CA ILE A 89 14.19 6.38 -26.46
C ILE A 89 12.84 6.39 -27.18
N ARG A 90 12.73 5.61 -28.26
CA ARG A 90 11.50 5.38 -29.01
C ARG A 90 11.39 3.90 -29.35
N PHE A 91 10.24 3.31 -29.08
CA PHE A 91 9.97 1.91 -29.42
C PHE A 91 9.37 1.83 -30.81
N SER A 92 10.04 1.15 -31.72
CA SER A 92 9.52 0.87 -33.07
C SER A 92 8.69 -0.42 -33.12
N HIS A 93 8.95 -1.34 -32.19
CA HIS A 93 8.29 -2.64 -32.09
C HIS A 93 7.71 -2.82 -30.67
N PRO A 94 6.69 -3.68 -30.48
CA PRO A 94 6.21 -4.03 -29.15
C PRO A 94 7.36 -4.52 -28.27
N THR A 95 7.64 -3.80 -27.19
CA THR A 95 8.78 -4.01 -26.32
C THR A 95 8.32 -3.93 -24.87
N LEU A 96 8.81 -4.84 -24.03
CA LEU A 96 8.52 -4.85 -22.60
C LEU A 96 9.83 -4.75 -21.82
N TYR A 97 9.91 -3.74 -20.95
CA TYR A 97 10.97 -3.62 -19.95
C TYR A 97 10.42 -4.01 -18.59
N VAL A 98 11.17 -4.82 -17.85
CA VAL A 98 10.83 -5.23 -16.49
C VAL A 98 11.84 -4.61 -15.54
N PHE A 99 11.34 -3.91 -14.53
CA PHE A 99 12.13 -3.23 -13.50
C PHE A 99 11.95 -3.97 -12.17
N PRO A 100 12.86 -4.90 -11.82
CA PRO A 100 12.78 -5.61 -10.55
C PRO A 100 12.98 -4.63 -9.39
N GLY A 101 12.05 -4.64 -8.42
CA GLY A 101 11.99 -3.65 -7.34
C GLY A 101 11.98 -4.24 -5.92
N GLY A 102 12.28 -5.54 -5.78
CA GLY A 102 12.23 -6.25 -4.50
C GLY A 102 10.84 -6.79 -4.21
N GLN A 103 10.14 -6.24 -3.21
CA GLN A 103 8.77 -6.66 -2.81
C GLN A 103 7.66 -6.14 -3.76
N GLY A 104 8.03 -5.80 -4.99
CA GLY A 104 7.14 -5.31 -6.02
C GLY A 104 7.90 -4.96 -7.28
N ASP A 105 7.26 -5.15 -8.43
CA ASP A 105 7.85 -4.91 -9.73
C ASP A 105 7.13 -3.77 -10.43
N ALA A 106 7.82 -3.19 -11.42
CA ALA A 106 7.21 -2.31 -12.40
C ALA A 106 7.60 -2.80 -13.79
N ALA A 107 6.80 -2.48 -14.79
CA ALA A 107 7.12 -2.77 -16.18
C ALA A 107 6.76 -1.58 -17.06
N LEU A 108 7.49 -1.41 -18.16
CA LEU A 108 7.15 -0.46 -19.21
C LEU A 108 6.88 -1.24 -20.48
N PHE A 109 5.64 -1.15 -20.95
CA PHE A 109 5.26 -1.61 -22.27
C PHE A 109 5.37 -0.44 -23.25
N GLY A 110 6.08 -0.64 -24.36
CA GLY A 110 6.32 0.37 -25.37
C GLY A 110 6.07 -0.18 -26.77
N ILE A 111 5.36 0.59 -27.59
CA ILE A 111 5.17 0.35 -29.02
C ILE A 111 5.23 1.70 -29.74
N ASN A 112 5.23 1.69 -31.07
CA ASN A 112 5.31 2.92 -31.86
C ASN A 112 4.22 3.94 -31.46
N GLY A 113 4.65 5.05 -30.88
CA GLY A 113 3.79 6.15 -30.44
C GLY A 113 3.03 5.90 -29.12
N PHE A 114 3.29 4.81 -28.40
CA PHE A 114 2.59 4.51 -27.15
C PHE A 114 3.49 3.86 -26.10
N ASN A 115 3.58 4.52 -24.93
CA ASN A 115 4.33 4.08 -23.76
C ASN A 115 3.40 3.92 -22.55
N MET A 116 3.39 2.76 -21.92
CA MET A 116 2.58 2.46 -20.77
C MET A 116 3.42 1.92 -19.62
N LEU A 117 3.44 2.65 -18.51
CA LEU A 117 4.03 2.18 -17.26
C LEU A 117 2.99 1.34 -16.50
N VAL A 118 3.37 0.15 -16.06
CA VAL A 118 2.54 -0.76 -15.27
C VAL A 118 3.19 -0.94 -13.90
N ASP A 119 2.44 -0.59 -12.85
CA ASP A 119 2.86 -0.56 -11.45
C ASP A 119 4.09 0.32 -11.18
N GLY A 120 4.46 0.46 -9.90
CA GLY A 120 5.51 1.39 -9.46
C GLY A 120 6.62 0.79 -8.60
N GLY A 121 6.55 -0.50 -8.25
CA GLY A 121 7.48 -1.10 -7.32
C GLY A 121 7.37 -0.57 -5.88
N PHE A 122 8.11 -1.24 -4.98
CA PHE A 122 8.04 -1.05 -3.53
C PHE A 122 8.83 0.17 -3.01
N SER A 123 9.88 0.59 -3.71
CA SER A 123 10.82 1.59 -3.21
C SER A 123 10.39 3.02 -3.51
N ARG A 124 10.72 3.96 -2.59
CA ARG A 124 10.60 5.41 -2.82
C ARG A 124 11.54 5.89 -3.95
N LYS A 125 12.71 5.24 -4.10
CA LYS A 125 13.51 5.36 -5.32
C LYS A 125 12.89 4.44 -6.36
N ALA A 126 12.00 4.98 -7.18
CA ALA A 126 11.31 4.23 -8.22
C ALA A 126 12.30 3.49 -9.13
N CYS A 127 12.19 2.16 -9.21
CA CYS A 127 13.12 1.30 -9.95
C CYS A 127 13.15 1.58 -11.46
N PHE A 128 12.06 2.13 -12.00
CA PHE A 128 11.91 2.48 -13.41
C PHE A 128 12.44 3.87 -13.76
N TRP A 129 12.72 4.73 -12.77
CA TRP A 129 12.98 6.15 -12.99
C TRP A 129 14.17 6.43 -13.90
N ASP A 130 15.29 5.75 -13.64
CA ASP A 130 16.55 5.96 -14.36
C ASP A 130 16.40 5.71 -15.86
N PHE A 131 15.42 4.87 -16.25
CA PHE A 131 15.05 4.60 -17.64
C PHE A 131 14.00 5.58 -18.17
N ILE A 132 12.85 5.71 -17.50
CA ILE A 132 11.71 6.45 -18.05
C ILE A 132 11.97 7.96 -18.15
N ARG A 133 12.91 8.51 -17.37
CA ARG A 133 13.28 9.94 -17.41
C ARG A 133 13.81 10.40 -18.77
N HIS A 134 14.17 9.45 -19.63
CA HIS A 134 14.62 9.67 -21.01
C HIS A 134 13.49 9.63 -22.04
N LEU A 135 12.27 9.26 -21.64
CA LEU A 135 11.08 9.31 -22.49
C LEU A 135 10.51 10.72 -22.51
N ASP A 136 9.95 11.11 -23.65
CA ASP A 136 9.18 12.36 -23.77
C ASP A 136 7.81 12.24 -23.07
N ARG A 137 7.19 11.07 -23.11
CA ARG A 137 5.90 10.82 -22.46
C ARG A 137 5.68 9.37 -22.05
N LEU A 138 4.84 9.21 -21.04
CA LEU A 138 4.07 8.03 -20.72
C LEU A 138 2.63 8.32 -21.13
N ASP A 139 2.13 7.63 -22.14
CA ASP A 139 0.75 7.77 -22.60
C ASP A 139 -0.23 7.27 -21.54
N ALA A 140 0.14 6.21 -20.83
CA ALA A 140 -0.64 5.65 -19.74
C ALA A 140 0.24 5.21 -18.57
N VAL A 141 -0.32 5.31 -17.36
CA VAL A 141 0.19 4.63 -16.16
C VAL A 141 -0.95 3.77 -15.63
N LEU A 142 -0.69 2.47 -15.41
CA LEU A 142 -1.65 1.52 -14.86
C LEU A 142 -1.15 1.02 -13.51
N MET A 143 -1.92 1.24 -12.46
CA MET A 143 -1.73 0.65 -11.15
C MET A 143 -2.70 -0.53 -10.99
N THR A 144 -2.16 -1.75 -10.91
CA THR A 144 -2.98 -2.98 -10.95
C THR A 144 -3.70 -3.25 -9.65
N ARG A 145 -3.07 -2.92 -8.52
CA ARG A 145 -3.55 -3.10 -7.15
C ARG A 145 -3.15 -1.89 -6.32
N LEU A 146 -3.74 -1.66 -5.16
CA LEU A 146 -3.26 -0.65 -4.22
C LEU A 146 -2.62 -1.37 -3.03
N ASN A 147 -1.30 -1.49 -3.02
CA ASN A 147 -0.56 -2.11 -1.93
C ASN A 147 0.86 -1.53 -1.81
N ASN A 148 1.59 -1.95 -0.78
CA ASN A 148 2.95 -1.47 -0.55
C ASN A 148 3.93 -1.83 -1.68
N GLY A 149 3.61 -2.84 -2.50
CA GLY A 149 4.44 -3.27 -3.62
C GLY A 149 4.42 -2.35 -4.84
N ASN A 150 3.53 -1.36 -4.91
CA ASN A 150 3.50 -0.41 -6.03
C ASN A 150 3.26 1.06 -5.63
N LEU A 151 2.65 1.30 -4.46
CA LEU A 151 2.23 2.63 -4.06
C LEU A 151 3.40 3.60 -3.91
N GLN A 152 4.53 3.15 -3.37
CA GLN A 152 5.65 4.03 -3.04
C GLN A 152 6.34 4.61 -4.27
N GLY A 153 6.62 3.80 -5.29
CA GLY A 153 7.27 4.30 -6.50
C GLY A 153 6.36 5.20 -7.33
N ILE A 154 5.06 4.86 -7.44
CA ILE A 154 4.08 5.75 -8.07
C ILE A 154 3.93 7.06 -7.29
N ALA A 155 3.77 6.99 -5.97
CA ALA A 155 3.63 8.19 -5.14
C ALA A 155 4.85 9.09 -5.30
N SER A 156 6.05 8.50 -5.31
CA SER A 156 7.31 9.25 -5.51
C SER A 156 7.36 9.92 -6.88
N LEU A 157 6.95 9.25 -7.94
CA LEU A 157 6.82 9.82 -9.29
C LEU A 157 5.85 11.02 -9.30
N LEU A 158 4.66 10.86 -8.72
CA LEU A 158 3.64 11.91 -8.70
C LEU A 158 4.06 13.11 -7.85
N TYR A 159 4.63 12.88 -6.66
CA TYR A 159 5.19 13.94 -5.82
C TYR A 159 6.33 14.67 -6.52
N ARG A 160 7.23 13.95 -7.18
CA ARG A 160 8.34 14.54 -7.94
C ARG A 160 7.85 15.47 -9.05
N LYS A 161 6.74 15.11 -9.70
CA LYS A 161 6.08 15.93 -10.73
C LYS A 161 5.32 17.13 -10.17
N ARG A 162 4.78 17.01 -8.96
CA ARG A 162 4.19 18.14 -8.23
C ARG A 162 5.26 19.18 -7.88
N LEU A 163 6.47 18.73 -7.53
CA LEU A 163 7.57 19.61 -7.12
C LEU A 163 8.16 20.40 -8.30
N ALA A 164 8.32 19.77 -9.47
CA ALA A 164 8.79 20.46 -10.66
C ALA A 164 8.30 19.77 -11.94
N ALA A 165 8.16 20.55 -13.01
CA ALA A 165 7.84 20.05 -14.33
C ALA A 165 9.02 19.22 -14.87
N VAL A 166 8.91 17.90 -14.77
CA VAL A 166 9.91 16.94 -15.26
C VAL A 166 9.30 15.92 -16.20
N TYR A 167 10.11 15.48 -17.17
CA TYR A 167 9.80 14.37 -18.06
C TYR A 167 9.84 13.01 -17.34
N PRO A 168 9.11 12.00 -17.85
CA PRO A 168 8.22 12.04 -19.02
C PRO A 168 6.86 12.69 -18.69
N GLN A 169 6.19 13.35 -19.64
CA GLN A 169 4.80 13.80 -19.42
C GLN A 169 3.85 12.61 -19.22
N ILE A 170 2.81 12.73 -18.40
CA ILE A 170 1.85 11.64 -18.16
C ILE A 170 0.52 12.01 -18.80
N GLY A 171 0.02 11.16 -19.70
CA GLY A 171 -1.28 11.33 -20.36
C GLY A 171 -2.43 10.87 -19.45
N HIS A 172 -2.54 9.56 -19.24
CA HIS A 172 -3.64 8.96 -18.49
C HIS A 172 -3.14 8.14 -17.29
N PHE A 173 -3.97 8.09 -16.25
CA PHE A 173 -3.72 7.28 -15.06
C PHE A 173 -4.90 6.35 -14.81
N PHE A 174 -4.64 5.04 -14.79
CA PHE A 174 -5.62 3.99 -14.54
C PHE A 174 -5.30 3.32 -13.21
N CYS A 175 -6.29 3.16 -12.34
CA CYS A 175 -6.13 2.51 -11.05
C CYS A 175 -7.38 1.68 -10.75
N ASN A 176 -7.17 0.47 -10.24
CA ASN A 176 -8.26 -0.36 -9.74
C ASN A 176 -8.60 0.04 -8.30
N LEU A 177 -9.40 1.09 -8.14
CA LEU A 177 -9.94 1.52 -6.85
C LEU A 177 -11.21 0.72 -6.54
N GLN A 178 -11.23 0.01 -5.42
CA GLN A 178 -12.48 -0.51 -4.89
C GLN A 178 -13.31 0.68 -4.40
N VAL A 179 -14.41 0.98 -5.10
CA VAL A 179 -15.42 1.90 -4.60
C VAL A 179 -16.14 1.17 -3.47
N ASN A 180 -15.93 1.60 -2.23
CA ASN A 180 -16.73 1.11 -1.11
C ASN A 180 -18.19 1.52 -1.36
N SER A 181 -19.02 0.58 -1.80
CA SER A 181 -20.48 0.72 -1.91
C SER A 181 -21.13 0.74 -0.53
N TYR A 182 -20.76 1.71 0.31
CA TYR A 182 -21.46 2.02 1.56
C TYR A 182 -21.87 3.49 1.52
N ASN A 183 -23.07 3.74 0.97
CA ASN A 183 -24.06 4.74 1.40
C ASN A 183 -25.14 4.95 0.32
N HIS A 184 -26.03 3.96 0.18
CA HIS A 184 -27.39 4.19 -0.32
C HIS A 184 -28.37 3.34 0.48
N VAL A 185 -28.50 3.63 1.77
CA VAL A 185 -29.71 3.28 2.52
C VAL A 185 -30.13 4.51 3.33
N GLY A 186 -31.23 5.11 2.89
CA GLY A 186 -32.11 5.89 3.74
C GLY A 186 -31.73 7.34 4.03
N ASN A 187 -32.01 8.25 3.10
CA ASN A 187 -32.52 9.57 3.46
C ASN A 187 -33.67 9.90 2.49
N ASN A 188 -34.82 9.27 2.72
CA ASN A 188 -36.10 9.83 2.32
C ASN A 188 -36.46 10.90 3.36
N ILE A 189 -36.08 12.14 3.08
CA ILE A 189 -36.78 13.29 3.61
C ILE A 189 -36.83 14.33 2.49
N SER A 190 -37.92 14.30 1.74
CA SER A 190 -38.46 15.49 1.09
C SER A 190 -39.75 15.85 1.86
N PRO A 191 -40.07 17.14 2.00
CA PRO A 191 -41.21 17.61 2.81
C PRO A 191 -42.54 16.99 2.41
#